data_AF-A0A5N9CXI3-F1
#
_entry.id   AF-A0A5N9CXI3-F1
#
_cell.length_a   1.000
_cell.length_b   1.000
_cell.length_c   1.000
_cell.angle_alpha   90.00
_cell.angle_beta   90.00
_cell.angle_gamma   90.00
#
_symmetry.space_group_name_H-M   'P 1'
#
loop_
_entity.id
_entity.type
_entity.pdbx_description
1 polymer ?
#
loop_
_entity_poly.entity_id
_entity_poly.type
_entity_poly.pdbx_seq_one_letter_code
_entity_poly.pdbx_strand_id
1 'polypeptide(L)'
;MVEDIQVFPVSSLRHRIEHLRCENEIEPLDDDVWQTIDGTTGHYEMDLASVKGQEHAKRALEVAAAGFHNLIFNGPPGIGKTLLARCLPSILPRMAQQEALEVTKLYSVNGALPPDNPLVLQRPFRSPHYTISNAGLVVGDRA
;
A
#
# COMPACT_ATOMS: atom_id res chain seq x y z
N MET A 1 -7.20 5.48 10.76
CA MET A 1 -7.79 5.52 12.11
C MET A 1 -6.82 4.84 13.04
N VAL A 2 -6.55 5.46 14.18
CA VAL A 2 -5.69 4.89 15.23
C VAL A 2 -6.61 4.14 16.16
N GLU A 3 -6.19 2.97 16.63
CA GLU A 3 -6.95 2.21 17.64
C GLU A 3 -7.26 3.10 18.86
N ASP A 4 -8.45 2.94 19.44
CA ASP A 4 -8.99 3.71 20.57
C ASP A 4 -9.36 5.19 20.28
N ILE A 5 -9.52 5.59 19.01
CA ILE A 5 -10.05 6.92 18.66
C ILE A 5 -11.43 6.81 18.02
N GLN A 6 -12.45 7.28 18.73
CA GLN A 6 -13.79 7.49 18.15
C GLN A 6 -13.79 8.73 17.25
N VAL A 7 -14.10 8.52 15.98
CA VAL A 7 -14.18 9.59 14.97
C VAL A 7 -15.62 10.02 14.80
N PHE A 8 -15.92 11.29 15.03
CA PHE A 8 -17.26 11.86 14.84
C PHE A 8 -17.29 12.76 13.60
N PRO A 9 -18.05 12.42 12.55
CA PRO A 9 -18.14 13.25 11.35
C PRO A 9 -18.93 14.53 11.64
N VAL A 10 -18.29 15.69 11.47
CA VAL A 10 -18.92 17.01 11.67
C VAL A 10 -18.96 17.78 10.36
N SER A 11 -20.16 18.19 9.95
CA SER A 11 -20.37 19.01 8.75
C SER A 11 -20.21 20.51 9.02
N SER A 12 -20.36 20.95 10.28
CA SER A 12 -20.20 22.35 10.68
C SER A 12 -19.88 22.49 12.17
N LEU A 13 -19.34 23.65 12.56
CA LEU A 13 -19.07 23.96 13.97
C LEU A 13 -20.35 23.95 14.82
N ARG A 14 -21.48 24.40 14.25
CA ARG A 14 -22.80 24.37 14.91
C ARG A 14 -23.18 22.93 15.27
N HIS A 15 -23.05 22.00 14.32
CA HIS A 15 -23.36 20.59 14.53
C HIS A 15 -22.55 19.99 15.70
N ARG A 16 -21.26 20.37 15.81
CA ARG A 16 -20.42 19.95 16.94
C ARG A 16 -20.89 20.54 18.28
N ILE A 17 -21.35 21.79 18.29
CA ILE A 17 -21.87 22.44 19.51
C ILE A 17 -23.18 21.76 19.96
N GLU A 18 -24.08 21.46 19.04
CA GLU A 18 -25.36 20.77 19.32
C GLU A 18 -25.11 19.38 19.93
N HIS A 19 -24.12 18.64 19.41
CA HIS A 19 -23.70 17.36 19.97
C HIS A 19 -23.18 17.48 21.41
N LEU A 20 -22.30 18.45 21.67
CA LEU A 20 -21.76 18.69 23.02
C LEU A 20 -22.82 19.17 24.02
N ARG A 21 -23.92 19.73 23.53
CA ARG A 21 -25.09 20.14 24.35
C ARG A 21 -26.14 19.04 24.49
N CYS A 22 -25.92 17.87 23.89
CA CYS A 22 -26.91 16.78 23.80
C CYS A 22 -28.22 17.20 23.11
N GLU A 23 -28.18 18.22 22.25
CA GLU A 23 -29.33 18.71 21.48
C GLU A 23 -29.50 17.90 20.18
N ASN A 24 -28.39 17.46 19.58
CA ASN A 24 -28.36 16.66 18.36
C ASN A 24 -27.11 15.76 18.37
N GLU A 25 -27.31 14.47 18.62
CA GLU A 25 -26.20 13.53 18.81
C GLU A 25 -25.60 13.07 17.47
N ILE A 26 -24.27 13.00 17.39
CA ILE A 26 -23.55 12.57 16.20
C ILE A 26 -23.16 11.11 16.43
N GLU A 27 -23.58 10.23 15.53
CA GLU A 27 -23.13 8.84 15.57
C GLU A 27 -21.63 8.76 15.22
N PRO A 28 -20.82 8.06 16.04
CA PRO A 28 -19.43 7.82 15.72
C PRO A 28 -19.33 6.96 14.45
N LEU A 29 -18.28 7.21 13.67
CA LEU A 29 -17.95 6.42 12.51
C LEU A 29 -17.46 5.03 12.97
N ASP A 30 -18.04 3.96 12.44
CA ASP A 30 -17.64 2.59 12.75
C ASP A 30 -16.18 2.33 12.35
N ASP A 31 -15.50 1.46 13.10
CA ASP A 31 -14.11 1.05 12.81
C ASP A 31 -13.98 0.24 11.51
N ASP A 32 -15.09 -0.31 10.99
CA ASP A 32 -15.14 -1.14 9.77
C ASP A 32 -14.96 -0.35 8.46
N VAL A 33 -14.76 0.97 8.52
CA VAL A 33 -14.48 1.81 7.35
C VAL A 33 -13.28 1.27 6.55
N TRP A 34 -12.29 0.66 7.21
CA TRP A 34 -11.15 0.06 6.52
C TRP A 34 -11.51 -1.08 5.58
N GLN A 35 -12.56 -1.83 5.88
CA GLN A 35 -13.04 -2.89 4.99
C GLN A 35 -13.75 -2.32 3.75
N THR A 36 -14.32 -1.13 3.86
CA THR A 36 -15.02 -0.43 2.77
C THR A 36 -14.10 0.45 1.93
N ILE A 37 -12.90 0.81 2.44
CA ILE A 37 -11.86 1.46 1.63
C ILE A 37 -11.34 0.45 0.60
N ASP A 38 -11.58 0.72 -0.67
CA ASP A 38 -11.04 -0.09 -1.75
C ASP A 38 -9.54 0.21 -1.94
N GLY A 39 -8.70 -0.57 -1.25
CA GLY A 39 -7.23 -0.49 -1.38
C GLY A 39 -6.70 -0.92 -2.76
N THR A 40 -7.58 -1.38 -3.66
CA THR A 40 -7.23 -1.81 -5.03
C THR A 40 -7.47 -0.73 -6.07
N THR A 41 -8.10 0.40 -5.72
CA THR A 41 -8.42 1.47 -6.68
C THR A 41 -7.19 2.27 -7.13
N GLY A 42 -6.00 1.92 -6.65
CA GLY A 42 -4.75 2.48 -7.15
C GLY A 42 -4.30 1.79 -8.44
N HIS A 43 -4.02 2.57 -9.48
CA HIS A 43 -3.38 2.06 -10.70
C HIS A 43 -1.92 1.65 -10.42
N TYR A 44 -1.60 0.37 -10.54
CA TYR A 44 -0.21 -0.08 -10.61
C TYR A 44 0.35 0.26 -12.00
N GLU A 45 1.60 0.74 -12.07
CA GLU A 45 2.26 1.02 -13.36
C GLU A 45 2.33 -0.21 -14.27
N MET A 46 2.43 -1.41 -13.68
CA MET A 46 2.46 -2.67 -14.40
C MET A 46 1.56 -3.69 -13.72
N ASP A 47 0.80 -4.43 -14.53
CA ASP A 47 -0.07 -5.51 -14.08
C ASP A 47 0.41 -6.86 -14.63
N LEU A 48 0.50 -7.87 -13.77
CA LEU A 48 0.85 -9.23 -14.17
C LEU A 48 -0.09 -9.79 -15.24
N ALA A 49 -1.37 -9.39 -15.24
CA ALA A 49 -2.36 -9.82 -16.24
C ALA A 49 -1.98 -9.37 -17.66
N SER A 50 -1.23 -8.29 -17.80
CA SER A 50 -0.76 -7.78 -19.10
C SER A 50 0.43 -8.58 -19.68
N VAL A 51 1.10 -9.40 -18.86
CA VAL A 51 2.28 -10.16 -19.25
C VAL A 51 1.88 -11.37 -20.08
N LYS A 52 2.41 -11.49 -21.30
CA LYS A 52 2.15 -12.65 -22.19
C LYS A 52 3.20 -13.74 -21.97
N GLY A 53 2.75 -14.99 -21.82
CA GLY A 53 3.62 -16.14 -21.58
C GLY A 53 4.24 -16.17 -20.17
N GLN A 54 5.36 -16.86 -20.01
CA GLN A 54 6.09 -17.01 -18.73
C GLN A 54 5.24 -17.66 -17.60
N GLU A 55 4.39 -18.63 -17.93
CA GLU A 55 3.42 -19.24 -17.00
C GLU A 55 4.07 -19.81 -15.73
N HIS A 56 5.26 -20.42 -15.84
CA HIS A 56 6.01 -20.90 -14.67
C HIS A 56 6.43 -19.75 -13.73
N ALA A 57 6.84 -18.61 -14.28
CA ALA A 57 7.27 -17.47 -13.49
C ALA A 57 6.07 -16.72 -12.87
N LYS A 58 4.96 -16.61 -13.61
CA LYS A 58 3.70 -16.06 -13.08
C LYS A 58 3.19 -16.88 -11.90
N ARG A 59 3.16 -18.20 -12.02
CA ARG A 59 2.76 -19.08 -10.93
C ARG A 59 3.68 -18.94 -9.70
N ALA A 60 5.00 -18.82 -9.92
CA ALA A 60 5.93 -18.59 -8.82
C ALA A 60 5.68 -17.24 -8.13
N LEU A 61 5.37 -16.20 -8.90
CA LEU A 61 4.97 -14.88 -8.40
C LEU A 61 3.69 -14.95 -7.57
N GLU A 62 2.65 -15.63 -8.05
CA GLU A 62 1.39 -15.81 -7.32
C GLU A 62 1.58 -16.53 -5.99
N VAL A 63 2.35 -17.63 -5.99
CA VAL A 63 2.66 -18.38 -4.76
C VAL A 63 3.43 -17.52 -3.77
N ALA A 64 4.42 -16.77 -4.25
CA ALA A 64 5.20 -15.89 -3.39
C ALA A 64 4.40 -14.71 -2.86
N ALA A 65 3.51 -14.14 -3.67
CA ALA A 65 2.64 -13.04 -3.27
C ALA A 65 1.62 -13.49 -2.20
N ALA A 66 1.01 -14.65 -2.39
CA ALA A 66 0.07 -15.23 -1.42
C ALA A 66 0.76 -15.62 -0.10
N GLY A 67 1.99 -16.13 -0.17
CA GLY A 67 2.76 -16.59 0.99
C GLY A 67 3.73 -15.56 1.60
N PHE A 68 3.82 -14.35 1.05
CA PHE A 68 4.84 -13.35 1.39
C PHE A 68 6.28 -13.92 1.37
N HIS A 69 6.63 -14.65 0.30
CA HIS A 69 7.96 -15.25 0.13
C HIS A 69 8.89 -14.39 -0.71
N ASN A 70 10.20 -14.51 -0.42
CA ASN A 70 11.24 -13.92 -1.25
C ASN A 70 11.39 -14.67 -2.58
N LEU A 71 11.72 -13.93 -3.65
CA LEU A 71 11.91 -14.47 -4.99
C LEU A 71 13.26 -14.06 -5.59
N ILE A 72 13.87 -14.97 -6.34
CA ILE A 72 15.07 -14.72 -7.14
C ILE A 72 14.79 -15.15 -8.58
N PHE A 73 14.98 -14.24 -9.54
CA PHE A 73 14.83 -14.52 -10.96
C PHE A 73 16.15 -14.93 -11.62
N ASN A 74 16.35 -16.23 -11.86
CA ASN A 74 17.54 -16.72 -12.58
C ASN A 74 17.26 -16.95 -14.09
N GLY A 75 18.19 -16.59 -14.98
CA GLY A 75 18.08 -16.78 -16.44
C GLY A 75 18.73 -15.69 -17.31
N PRO A 76 18.68 -15.83 -18.65
CA PRO A 76 19.34 -14.91 -19.58
C PRO A 76 18.85 -13.46 -19.48
N PRO A 77 19.68 -12.46 -19.85
CA PRO A 77 19.24 -11.08 -19.97
C PRO A 77 18.16 -10.93 -21.05
N GLY A 78 17.29 -9.92 -20.91
CA GLY A 78 16.28 -9.58 -21.93
C GLY A 78 14.98 -10.39 -21.90
N ILE A 79 14.83 -11.38 -21.01
CA ILE A 79 13.62 -12.22 -20.93
C ILE A 79 12.46 -11.64 -20.09
N GLY A 80 12.55 -10.37 -19.70
CA GLY A 80 11.49 -9.69 -18.93
C GLY A 80 11.52 -9.91 -17.42
N LYS A 81 12.67 -10.26 -16.81
CA LYS A 81 12.80 -10.43 -15.34
C LYS A 81 12.40 -9.18 -14.56
N THR A 82 12.91 -8.02 -15.00
CA THR A 82 12.61 -6.72 -14.38
C THR A 82 11.13 -6.36 -14.53
N LEU A 83 10.53 -6.72 -15.68
CA LEU A 83 9.11 -6.53 -15.92
C LEU A 83 8.27 -7.39 -14.97
N LEU A 84 8.60 -8.68 -14.83
CA LEU A 84 7.97 -9.58 -13.88
C LEU A 84 8.08 -9.09 -12.42
N ALA A 85 9.26 -8.59 -12.01
CA ALA A 85 9.46 -8.03 -10.68
C ALA A 85 8.58 -6.79 -10.42
N ARG A 86 8.42 -5.92 -11.43
CA ARG A 86 7.58 -4.71 -11.35
C ARG A 86 6.09 -5.01 -11.33
N CYS A 87 5.66 -6.18 -11.82
CA CYS A 87 4.27 -6.63 -11.72
C CYS A 87 3.92 -7.20 -10.33
N LEU A 88 4.91 -7.58 -9.50
CA LEU A 88 4.64 -8.19 -8.19
C LEU A 88 3.67 -7.38 -7.29
N PRO A 89 3.80 -6.05 -7.16
CA PRO A 89 2.86 -5.25 -6.36
C PRO A 89 1.40 -5.38 -6.80
N SER A 90 1.14 -5.64 -8.09
CA SER A 90 -0.23 -5.70 -8.62
C SER A 90 -1.02 -6.93 -8.16
N ILE A 91 -0.32 -7.96 -7.68
CA ILE A 91 -0.91 -9.23 -7.22
C ILE A 91 -0.68 -9.49 -5.74
N LEU A 92 -0.01 -8.57 -5.03
CA LEU A 92 0.15 -8.68 -3.58
C LEU A 92 -1.21 -8.49 -2.87
N PRO A 93 -1.44 -9.18 -1.74
CA PRO A 93 -2.60 -8.93 -0.91
C PRO A 93 -2.67 -7.46 -0.48
N ARG A 94 -3.91 -6.96 -0.33
CA ARG A 94 -4.18 -5.62 0.22
C ARG A 94 -3.42 -5.44 1.53
N MET A 95 -2.95 -4.22 1.77
CA MET A 95 -2.30 -3.88 3.04
C MET A 95 -3.32 -3.94 4.17
N ALA A 96 -2.91 -4.49 5.31
CA ALA A 96 -3.65 -4.27 6.54
C ALA A 96 -3.60 -2.77 6.90
N GLN A 97 -4.60 -2.29 7.63
CA GLN A 97 -4.67 -0.91 8.12
C GLN A 97 -3.34 -0.45 8.76
N GLN A 98 -2.77 -1.29 9.62
CA GLN A 98 -1.53 -0.98 10.32
C GLN A 98 -0.35 -0.84 9.35
N GLU A 99 -0.21 -1.74 8.38
CA GLU A 99 0.81 -1.65 7.34
C GLU A 99 0.66 -0.35 6.53
N ALA A 100 -0.57 0.00 6.13
CA ALA A 100 -0.84 1.20 5.36
C ALA A 100 -0.47 2.49 6.12
N LEU A 101 -0.77 2.55 7.42
CA LEU A 101 -0.40 3.67 8.29
C LEU A 101 1.13 3.78 8.44
N GLU A 102 1.83 2.66 8.61
CA GLU A 102 3.29 2.65 8.71
C GLU A 102 3.96 3.12 7.42
N VAL A 103 3.52 2.61 6.26
CA VAL A 103 4.01 3.05 4.95
C VAL A 103 3.72 4.55 4.75
N THR A 104 2.50 5.00 5.07
CA THR A 104 2.11 6.41 4.96
C THR A 104 3.00 7.30 5.83
N LYS A 105 3.32 6.87 7.05
CA LYS A 105 4.23 7.59 7.95
C LYS A 105 5.62 7.74 7.34
N LEU A 106 6.15 6.68 6.72
CA LEU A 106 7.44 6.74 6.03
C LEU A 106 7.41 7.74 4.85
N TYR A 107 6.36 7.70 4.03
CA TYR A 107 6.21 8.63 2.90
C TYR A 107 6.06 10.08 3.36
N SER A 108 5.32 10.30 4.45
CA SER A 108 5.15 11.62 5.06
C SER A 108 6.47 12.21 5.57
N VAL A 109 7.27 11.41 6.29
CA VAL A 109 8.60 11.83 6.77
C VAL A 109 9.54 12.15 5.61
N ASN A 110 9.44 11.41 4.50
CA ASN A 110 10.25 11.65 3.30
C ASN A 110 9.72 12.78 2.40
N GLY A 111 8.60 13.43 2.75
CA GLY A 111 7.98 14.46 1.93
C GLY A 111 7.44 13.95 0.58
N ALA A 112 7.25 12.63 0.45
CA ALA A 112 6.83 11.97 -0.78
C ALA A 112 5.32 11.63 -0.80
N LEU A 113 4.57 12.16 0.17
CA LEU A 113 3.13 11.93 0.26
C LEU A 113 2.39 12.79 -0.78
N PRO A 114 1.54 12.21 -1.65
CA PRO A 114 0.73 12.99 -2.57
C PRO A 114 -0.20 13.93 -1.80
N PRO A 115 -0.36 15.20 -2.21
CA PRO A 115 -1.22 16.16 -1.52
C PRO A 115 -2.69 15.72 -1.50
N ASP A 116 -3.14 15.05 -2.57
CA ASP A 116 -4.53 14.60 -2.72
C ASP A 116 -4.79 13.21 -2.13
N ASN A 117 -3.73 12.48 -1.74
CA ASN A 117 -3.87 11.13 -1.19
C ASN A 117 -3.05 10.97 0.11
N PRO A 118 -3.64 11.35 1.26
CA PRO A 118 -2.94 11.36 2.54
C PRO A 118 -2.71 9.96 3.11
N LEU A 119 -3.14 8.90 2.43
CA LEU A 119 -3.03 7.52 2.87
C LEU A 119 -2.53 6.60 1.74
N VAL A 120 -1.38 6.00 1.95
CA VAL A 120 -0.78 5.07 0.98
C VAL A 120 -1.43 3.70 1.12
N LEU A 121 -2.23 3.32 0.12
CA LEU A 121 -2.95 2.04 0.06
C LEU A 121 -2.33 1.02 -0.90
N GLN A 122 -1.47 1.48 -1.82
CA GLN A 122 -0.78 0.60 -2.76
C GLN A 122 0.52 0.05 -2.17
N ARG A 123 0.82 -1.22 -2.48
CA ARG A 123 2.09 -1.84 -2.10
C ARG A 123 3.25 -1.12 -2.82
N PRO A 124 4.25 -0.57 -2.12
CA PRO A 124 5.35 0.13 -2.75
C PRO A 124 6.29 -0.84 -3.47
N PHE A 125 6.83 -0.40 -4.61
CA PHE A 125 7.92 -1.10 -5.31
C PHE A 125 9.20 -0.28 -5.22
N ARG A 126 10.33 -0.94 -4.94
CA ARG A 126 11.66 -0.33 -4.95
C ARG A 126 12.55 -1.07 -5.95
N SER A 127 13.30 -0.29 -6.74
CA SER A 127 14.29 -0.79 -7.69
C SER A 127 15.63 -0.12 -7.37
N PRO A 128 16.35 -0.59 -6.34
CA PRO A 128 17.60 0.01 -5.94
C PRO A 128 18.63 -0.02 -7.09
N HIS A 129 19.48 1.00 -7.14
CA HIS A 129 20.56 1.06 -8.13
C HIS A 129 21.65 0.01 -7.80
N TYR A 130 22.39 -0.45 -8.80
CA TYR A 130 23.41 -1.50 -8.64
C TYR A 130 24.58 -1.10 -7.72
N THR A 131 24.67 0.18 -7.35
CA THR A 131 25.67 0.73 -6.41
C THR A 131 25.25 0.67 -4.95
N ILE A 132 24.06 0.13 -4.64
CA ILE A 132 23.56 0.03 -3.27
C ILE A 132 24.43 -0.91 -2.43
N SER A 133 24.64 -0.55 -1.16
CA SER A 133 25.32 -1.43 -0.20
C SER A 133 24.46 -2.65 0.16
N ASN A 134 25.08 -3.75 0.59
CA ASN A 134 24.32 -4.92 1.10
C ASN A 134 23.36 -4.54 2.23
N ALA A 135 23.75 -3.60 3.10
CA ALA A 135 22.88 -3.08 4.16
C ALA A 135 21.67 -2.32 3.58
N GLY A 136 21.87 -1.49 2.56
CA GLY A 136 20.79 -0.80 1.85
C GLY A 136 19.87 -1.75 1.10
N LEU A 137 20.37 -2.89 0.60
CA LEU A 137 19.53 -3.89 -0.04
C LEU A 137 18.59 -4.61 0.93
N VAL A 138 19.05 -4.91 2.16
CA VAL A 138 18.27 -5.61 3.20
C VAL A 138 17.28 -4.68 3.90
N VAL A 139 17.69 -3.44 4.18
CA VAL A 139 16.88 -2.46 4.94
C VAL A 139 16.03 -1.58 4.03
N GLY A 140 16.31 -1.56 2.72
CA GLY A 140 15.81 -0.56 1.79
C GLY A 140 16.69 0.70 1.82
N ASP A 141 17.01 1.25 0.66
CA ASP A 141 17.83 2.47 0.59
C ASP A 141 17.07 3.65 1.19
N ARG A 142 17.76 4.43 2.02
CA ARG A 142 17.28 5.74 2.46
C ARG A 142 17.61 6.74 1.35
N ALA A 143 16.68 6.94 0.43
CA ALA A 143 16.69 8.05 -0.52
C ALA A 143 15.38 8.82 -0.42
#